data_AF-A0A8T7FXD6-F1
#
_entry.id   AF-A0A8T7FXD6-F1
#
_cell.length_a   1.000
_cell.length_b   1.000
_cell.length_c   1.000
_cell.angle_alpha   90.00
_cell.angle_beta   90.00
_cell.angle_gamma   90.00
#
_symmetry.space_group_name_H-M   'P 1'
#
loop_
_entity.id
_entity.type
_entity.pdbx_description
1 polymer ?
#
loop_
_entity_poly.entity_id
_entity_poly.type
_entity_poly.pdbx_seq_one_letter_code
_entity_poly.pdbx_strand_id
1 'polypeptide(L)'
;MLSFFASGRLGNFTSRRESNPLTIEAEPIHNSQTVPLVVLVSEETASFGEIFSGVLRDAGRAKIVGAPTLGNVEILHGYEFDDGSNLWIAEETFVAANSSENWEETGIVPDVIAYADWDTFTFENDPSIQAAVRLLGH
;
A
#
# COMPACT_ATOMS: atom_id res chain seq x y z
N MET A 1 9.51 2.90 8.04
CA MET A 1 9.54 1.72 7.15
C MET A 1 9.60 2.11 5.68
N LEU A 2 8.71 2.99 5.18
CA LEU A 2 8.74 3.43 3.79
C LEU A 2 10.06 4.13 3.38
N SER A 3 10.67 4.90 4.31
CA SER A 3 11.98 5.55 4.13
C SER A 3 13.13 4.59 3.81
N PHE A 4 12.97 3.29 4.08
CA PHE A 4 13.99 2.29 3.75
C PHE A 4 13.97 1.93 2.26
N PHE A 5 12.82 2.06 1.60
CA PHE A 5 12.59 1.55 0.25
C PHE A 5 12.33 2.63 -0.79
N ALA A 6 11.86 3.81 -0.39
CA ALA A 6 11.54 4.92 -1.28
C ALA A 6 11.99 6.26 -0.70
N SER A 7 11.93 7.31 -1.53
CA SER A 7 12.19 8.69 -1.15
C SER A 7 11.54 9.67 -2.13
N GLY A 8 11.51 10.95 -1.77
CA GLY A 8 10.88 11.99 -2.56
C GLY A 8 9.39 12.14 -2.25
N ARG A 9 8.67 12.85 -3.13
CA ARG A 9 7.23 13.07 -3.01
C ARG A 9 6.47 11.87 -3.56
N LEU A 10 5.69 11.20 -2.70
CA LEU A 10 5.02 9.94 -3.01
C LEU A 10 3.50 10.07 -3.15
N GLY A 11 2.95 11.23 -2.81
CA GLY A 11 1.53 11.54 -2.97
C GLY A 11 1.13 12.67 -2.05
N ASN A 12 -0.16 12.79 -1.77
CA ASN A 12 -0.70 13.78 -0.84
C ASN A 12 -1.87 13.17 -0.06
N PHE A 13 -1.94 13.49 1.23
CA PHE A 13 -3.18 13.36 1.99
C PHE A 13 -4.04 14.58 1.70
N THR A 14 -5.25 14.36 1.22
CA THR A 14 -6.13 15.41 0.73
C THR A 14 -7.43 15.39 1.50
N SER A 15 -7.74 16.51 2.14
CA SER A 15 -9.00 16.78 2.81
C SER A 15 -9.84 17.76 1.98
N ARG A 16 -11.01 18.12 2.50
CA ARG A 16 -11.85 19.17 1.91
C ARG A 16 -11.21 20.57 1.93
N ARG A 17 -10.21 20.80 2.78
CA ARG A 17 -9.62 22.13 3.03
C ARG A 17 -8.17 22.24 2.57
N GLU A 18 -7.43 21.15 2.63
CA GLU A 18 -5.99 21.13 2.40
C GLU A 18 -5.52 19.87 1.70
N SER A 19 -4.34 19.95 1.10
CA SER A 19 -3.64 18.80 0.53
C SER A 19 -2.19 18.86 1.00
N ASN A 20 -1.83 17.90 1.83
CA ASN A 20 -0.55 17.82 2.49
C ASN A 20 0.32 16.77 1.78
N PRO A 21 1.51 17.14 1.25
CA PRO A 21 2.33 16.21 0.51
C PRO A 21 2.96 15.16 1.44
N LEU A 22 2.89 13.89 1.06
CA LEU A 22 3.73 12.84 1.62
C LEU A 22 5.10 12.91 0.95
N THR A 23 6.06 13.53 1.65
CA THR A 23 7.47 13.57 1.22
C THR A 23 8.31 12.75 2.19
N ILE A 24 9.09 11.81 1.65
CA ILE A 24 9.92 10.89 2.43
C ILE A 24 11.39 11.19 2.17
N GLU A 25 12.16 11.38 3.23
CA GLU A 25 13.62 11.33 3.17
C GLU A 25 14.10 9.89 3.26
N ALA A 26 15.10 9.53 2.45
CA ALA A 26 15.63 8.17 2.42
C ALA A 26 16.44 7.86 3.68
N GLU A 27 16.16 6.71 4.31
CA GLU A 27 16.94 6.16 5.42
C GLU A 27 17.39 4.73 5.07
N PRO A 28 18.23 4.54 4.05
CA PRO A 28 18.57 3.20 3.57
C PRO A 28 19.26 2.35 4.63
N ILE A 29 18.92 1.05 4.66
CA ILE A 29 19.68 0.02 5.35
C ILE A 29 20.32 -0.87 4.27
N HIS A 30 21.65 -0.88 4.20
CA HIS A 30 22.39 -1.54 3.12
C HIS A 30 21.89 -1.09 1.73
N ASN A 31 21.46 -2.02 0.88
CA ASN A 31 20.93 -1.76 -0.45
C ASN A 31 19.40 -1.72 -0.49
N SER A 32 18.71 -1.46 0.63
CA SER A 32 17.24 -1.47 0.71
C SER A 32 16.53 -0.57 -0.31
N GLN A 33 17.18 0.49 -0.79
CA GLN A 33 16.63 1.38 -1.82
C GLN A 33 16.69 0.79 -3.24
N THR A 34 17.53 -0.22 -3.50
CA THR A 34 17.79 -0.74 -4.84
C THR A 34 17.64 -2.26 -4.96
N VAL A 35 17.59 -2.99 -3.85
CA VAL A 35 17.37 -4.44 -3.85
C VAL A 35 16.06 -4.77 -4.57
N PRO A 36 16.03 -5.78 -5.47
CA PRO A 36 14.79 -6.23 -6.08
C PRO A 36 13.71 -6.48 -5.02
N LEU A 37 12.52 -5.93 -5.23
CA LEU A 37 11.45 -5.91 -4.24
C LEU A 37 10.12 -6.27 -4.90
N VAL A 38 9.43 -7.24 -4.31
CA VAL A 38 8.04 -7.58 -4.59
C VAL A 38 7.27 -7.44 -3.29
N VAL A 39 6.07 -6.87 -3.34
CA VAL A 39 5.15 -6.75 -2.20
C VAL A 39 3.94 -7.64 -2.48
N LEU A 40 3.63 -8.50 -1.51
CA LEU A 40 2.44 -9.34 -1.56
C LEU A 40 1.28 -8.60 -0.89
N VAL A 41 0.10 -8.62 -1.51
CA VAL A 41 -1.13 -8.01 -0.98
C VAL A 41 -2.31 -8.97 -1.13
N SER A 42 -3.38 -8.70 -0.40
CA SER A 42 -4.63 -9.47 -0.43
C SER A 42 -5.84 -8.55 -0.32
N GLU A 43 -7.04 -9.12 -0.43
CA GLU A 43 -8.30 -8.42 -0.15
C GLU A 43 -8.39 -7.87 1.29
N GLU A 44 -7.61 -8.42 2.22
CA GLU A 44 -7.52 -7.95 3.61
C GLU A 44 -6.50 -6.82 3.80
N THR A 45 -5.69 -6.52 2.78
CA THR A 45 -4.76 -5.38 2.83
C THR A 45 -5.59 -4.10 2.78
N ALA A 46 -5.46 -3.27 3.81
CA ALA A 46 -6.24 -2.05 3.98
C ALA A 46 -5.40 -0.90 4.56
N SER A 47 -5.91 0.34 4.49
CA SER A 47 -5.32 1.51 5.17
C SER A 47 -3.88 1.78 4.70
N PHE A 48 -2.98 2.10 5.63
CA PHE A 48 -1.57 2.36 5.32
C PHE A 48 -0.86 1.19 4.63
N GLY A 49 -1.40 -0.04 4.71
CA GLY A 49 -0.91 -1.17 3.91
C GLY A 49 -1.09 -0.93 2.41
N GLU A 50 -2.26 -0.42 2.01
CA GLU A 50 -2.56 -0.06 0.63
C GLU A 50 -1.72 1.12 0.16
N ILE A 51 -1.62 2.17 0.97
CA ILE A 51 -0.76 3.33 0.65
C ILE A 51 0.68 2.85 0.48
N PHE A 52 1.21 2.02 1.38
CA PHE A 52 2.56 1.50 1.30
C PHE A 52 2.81 0.68 0.02
N SER A 53 1.94 -0.29 -0.30
CA SER A 53 2.08 -1.08 -1.53
C SER A 53 1.88 -0.21 -2.77
N GLY A 54 0.88 0.66 -2.75
CA GLY A 54 0.50 1.54 -3.84
C GLY A 54 1.63 2.51 -4.20
N VAL A 55 2.20 3.23 -3.23
CA VAL A 55 3.28 4.20 -3.51
C VAL A 55 4.57 3.53 -3.97
N LEU A 56 4.88 2.32 -3.48
CA LEU A 56 6.03 1.57 -3.97
C LEU A 56 5.84 1.11 -5.41
N ARG A 57 4.62 0.71 -5.79
CA ARG A 57 4.27 0.42 -7.19
C ARG A 57 4.33 1.67 -8.06
N ASP A 58 3.70 2.74 -7.59
CA ASP A 58 3.56 4.02 -8.30
C ASP A 58 4.91 4.73 -8.52
N ALA A 59 5.85 4.57 -7.59
CA ALA A 59 7.23 5.04 -7.73
C ALA A 59 8.10 4.12 -8.60
N GLY A 60 7.56 3.00 -9.13
CA GLY A 60 8.31 1.99 -9.87
C GLY A 60 9.32 1.22 -9.02
N ARG A 61 9.20 1.28 -7.69
CA ARG A 61 10.14 0.67 -6.74
C ARG A 61 9.88 -0.81 -6.52
N ALA A 62 8.62 -1.24 -6.54
CA ALA A 62 8.25 -2.63 -6.33
C ALA A 62 7.19 -3.10 -7.33
N LYS A 63 7.14 -4.41 -7.56
CA LYS A 63 5.99 -5.06 -8.19
C LYS A 63 5.04 -5.59 -7.12
N ILE A 64 3.75 -5.51 -7.39
CA ILE A 64 2.69 -5.97 -6.49
C ILE A 64 2.11 -7.28 -7.00
N VAL A 65 2.00 -8.26 -6.12
CA VAL A 65 1.47 -9.61 -6.43
C VAL A 65 0.38 -9.93 -5.43
N GLY A 66 -0.71 -10.57 -5.87
CA GLY A 66 -1.76 -10.99 -4.95
C GLY A 66 -3.17 -10.87 -5.50
N ALA A 67 -4.06 -10.33 -4.68
CA ALA A 67 -5.42 -9.93 -5.04
C ALA A 67 -5.61 -8.40 -4.91
N PRO A 68 -6.61 -7.79 -5.58
CA PRO A 68 -6.98 -6.40 -5.31
C PRO A 68 -7.23 -6.15 -3.82
N THR A 69 -6.72 -5.03 -3.31
CA THR A 69 -6.86 -4.64 -1.90
C THR A 69 -8.22 -3.99 -1.62
N LEU A 70 -8.50 -3.69 -0.35
CA LEU A 70 -9.84 -3.32 0.11
C LEU A 70 -10.41 -2.02 -0.49
N GLY A 71 -9.55 -1.04 -0.76
CA GLY A 71 -9.95 0.30 -1.19
C GLY A 71 -10.20 1.26 -0.02
N ASN A 72 -9.46 1.13 1.07
CA ASN A 72 -9.60 1.96 2.26
C ASN A 72 -8.32 2.77 2.48
N VAL A 73 -8.13 3.86 1.72
CA VAL A 73 -6.98 4.76 1.87
C VAL A 73 -7.32 6.07 2.60
N GLU A 74 -8.45 6.09 3.31
CA GLU A 74 -8.92 7.25 4.06
C GLU A 74 -8.20 7.39 5.41
N ILE A 75 -8.12 8.62 5.91
CA ILE A 75 -7.63 8.93 7.25
C ILE A 75 -8.81 9.24 8.15
N LEU A 76 -8.93 8.45 9.21
CA LEU A 76 -9.94 8.64 10.25
C LEU A 76 -9.44 9.59 11.33
N HIS A 77 -10.26 10.58 11.65
CA HIS A 77 -10.07 11.50 12.77
C HIS A 77 -11.01 11.13 13.91
N GLY A 78 -10.46 11.09 15.12
CA GLY A 78 -11.19 10.74 16.33
C GLY A 78 -11.76 11.97 17.04
N TYR A 79 -13.00 11.85 17.51
CA TYR A 79 -13.72 12.85 18.28
C TYR A 79 -14.23 12.21 19.56
N GLU A 80 -13.67 12.65 20.69
CA GLU A 80 -14.06 12.18 22.02
C GLU A 80 -15.22 13.01 22.56
N PHE A 81 -16.19 12.37 23.19
CA PHE A 81 -17.33 13.02 23.85
C PHE A 81 -17.22 12.94 25.37
N ASP A 82 -17.90 13.86 26.06
CA ASP A 82 -17.88 13.97 27.53
C ASP A 82 -18.38 12.70 28.26
N ASP A 83 -19.17 11.85 27.59
CA ASP A 83 -19.67 10.58 28.14
C ASP A 83 -18.69 9.40 27.95
N GLY A 84 -17.53 9.66 27.34
CA GLY A 84 -16.48 8.68 27.05
C GLY A 84 -16.68 7.89 25.75
N SER A 85 -17.72 8.20 24.96
CA SER A 85 -17.87 7.64 23.61
C SER A 85 -16.93 8.34 22.61
N ASN A 86 -16.61 7.63 21.51
CA ASN A 86 -15.73 8.13 20.45
C ASN A 86 -16.39 7.99 19.08
N LEU A 87 -16.31 9.05 18.27
CA LEU A 87 -16.67 9.03 16.85
C LEU A 87 -15.41 9.09 16.00
N TRP A 88 -15.33 8.21 15.00
CA TRP A 88 -14.27 8.22 14.00
C TRP A 88 -14.88 8.63 12.65
N ILE A 89 -14.34 9.69 12.05
CA ILE A 89 -14.82 10.24 10.78
C ILE A 89 -13.69 10.19 9.76
N ALA A 90 -13.97 9.67 8.57
CA ALA A 90 -13.08 9.79 7.43
C ALA A 90 -13.09 11.23 6.90
N GLU A 91 -11.94 11.90 6.94
CA GLU A 91 -11.84 13.33 6.53
C GLU A 91 -10.81 13.59 5.45
N GLU A 92 -9.92 12.64 5.20
CA GLU A 92 -8.87 12.75 4.21
C GLU A 92 -8.77 11.46 3.41
N THR A 93 -8.31 11.58 2.17
CA THR A 93 -7.97 10.46 1.29
C THR A 93 -6.52 10.58 0.82
N PHE A 94 -5.94 9.49 0.33
CA PHE A 94 -4.61 9.51 -0.27
C PHE A 94 -4.69 9.60 -1.80
N VAL A 95 -3.98 10.58 -2.36
CA VAL A 95 -3.82 10.76 -3.81
C VAL A 95 -2.36 10.50 -4.19
N ALA A 96 -2.14 9.50 -5.05
CA ALA A 96 -0.82 9.09 -5.53
C ALA A 96 -0.12 10.20 -6.34
N ALA A 97 1.21 10.16 -6.38
CA ALA A 97 2.00 11.18 -7.09
C ALA A 97 2.04 10.97 -8.61
N ASN A 98 2.10 9.72 -9.08
CA ASN A 98 2.30 9.37 -10.49
C ASN A 98 1.08 8.68 -11.11
N SER A 99 0.16 8.13 -10.31
CA SER A 99 -1.06 7.47 -10.76
C SER A 99 -2.28 8.40 -10.67
N SER A 100 -3.22 8.20 -11.60
CA SER A 100 -4.55 8.83 -11.58
C SER A 100 -5.65 7.89 -11.08
N GLU A 101 -5.29 6.72 -10.57
CA GLU A 101 -6.24 5.75 -10.01
C GLU A 101 -6.88 6.28 -8.73
N ASN A 102 -8.18 6.03 -8.56
CA ASN A 102 -8.86 6.26 -7.30
C ASN A 102 -8.75 5.00 -6.42
N TRP A 103 -7.76 4.97 -5.53
CA TRP A 103 -7.52 3.82 -4.67
C TRP A 103 -8.62 3.58 -3.64
N GLU A 104 -9.53 4.52 -3.37
CA GLU A 104 -10.73 4.23 -2.56
C GLU A 104 -11.77 3.41 -3.31
N GLU A 105 -11.84 3.53 -4.64
CA GLU A 105 -12.80 2.77 -5.44
C GLU A 105 -12.26 1.40 -5.82
N THR A 106 -10.96 1.33 -6.13
CA THR A 106 -10.38 0.13 -6.75
C THR A 106 -9.50 -0.69 -5.82
N GLY A 107 -9.06 -0.10 -4.69
CA GLY A 107 -7.85 -0.57 -4.01
C GLY A 107 -6.62 -0.52 -4.92
N ILE A 108 -5.55 -1.17 -4.48
CA ILE A 108 -4.33 -1.41 -5.23
C ILE A 108 -4.52 -2.68 -6.06
N VAL A 109 -4.69 -2.53 -7.36
CA VAL A 109 -4.72 -3.65 -8.30
C VAL A 109 -3.30 -4.24 -8.49
N PRO A 110 -3.04 -5.52 -8.20
CA PRO A 110 -1.70 -6.08 -8.35
C PRO A 110 -1.19 -6.05 -9.80
N ASP A 111 0.13 -5.92 -9.98
CA ASP A 111 0.78 -6.14 -11.30
C ASP A 111 0.58 -7.57 -11.79
N VAL A 112 0.54 -8.53 -10.85
CA VAL A 112 0.27 -9.94 -11.12
C VAL A 112 -0.79 -10.44 -10.15
N ILE A 113 -1.96 -10.80 -10.70
CA ILE A 113 -3.00 -11.47 -9.93
C ILE A 113 -2.56 -12.92 -9.69
N ALA A 114 -2.30 -13.25 -8.44
CA ALA A 114 -1.95 -14.59 -8.00
C ALA A 114 -2.37 -14.72 -6.54
N TYR A 115 -3.45 -15.45 -6.29
CA TYR A 115 -3.94 -15.73 -4.95
C TYR A 115 -4.70 -17.05 -4.96
N ALA A 116 -4.86 -17.64 -3.78
CA ALA A 116 -5.72 -18.78 -3.53
C ALA A 116 -6.23 -18.69 -2.08
N ASP A 117 -7.28 -19.44 -1.76
CA ASP A 117 -7.76 -19.52 -0.38
C ASP A 117 -6.67 -20.12 0.50
N TRP A 118 -6.50 -19.58 1.71
CA TRP A 118 -5.35 -19.87 2.59
C TRP A 118 -5.19 -21.36 2.93
N ASP A 119 -6.27 -22.15 2.86
CA ASP A 119 -6.32 -23.58 3.17
C ASP A 119 -6.08 -24.49 1.94
N THR A 120 -5.90 -23.90 0.76
CA THR A 120 -5.71 -24.64 -0.50
C THR A 120 -4.24 -24.80 -0.92
N PHE A 121 -3.31 -24.19 -0.17
CA PHE A 121 -1.89 -24.23 -0.45
C PHE A 121 -1.05 -24.44 0.82
N THR A 122 0.23 -24.69 0.58
CA THR A 122 1.35 -24.81 1.51
C THR A 122 2.35 -23.72 1.17
N PHE A 123 3.32 -23.48 2.05
CA PHE A 123 4.37 -22.51 1.78
C PHE A 123 5.12 -22.80 0.46
N GLU A 124 5.32 -24.08 0.13
CA GLU A 124 6.04 -24.52 -1.06
C GLU A 124 5.28 -24.26 -2.38
N ASN A 125 3.94 -24.19 -2.33
CA ASN A 125 3.10 -24.03 -3.50
C ASN A 125 2.16 -22.81 -3.45
N ASP A 126 2.42 -21.87 -2.55
CA ASP A 126 1.71 -20.59 -2.48
C ASP A 126 1.86 -19.86 -3.84
N PRO A 127 0.74 -19.58 -4.54
CA PRO A 127 0.78 -18.97 -5.86
C PRO A 127 1.37 -17.55 -5.85
N SER A 128 1.15 -16.79 -4.77
CA SER A 128 1.67 -15.43 -4.59
C SER A 128 3.19 -15.48 -4.43
N ILE A 129 3.69 -16.39 -3.60
CA ILE A 129 5.13 -16.59 -3.38
C ILE A 129 5.80 -17.05 -4.68
N GLN A 130 5.23 -18.04 -5.38
CA GLN A 130 5.79 -18.52 -6.65
C GLN A 130 5.79 -17.45 -7.73
N ALA A 131 4.77 -16.60 -7.80
CA ALA A 131 4.75 -15.45 -8.71
C ALA A 131 5.84 -14.43 -8.35
N ALA A 132 6.01 -14.10 -7.06
CA ALA A 132 7.04 -13.19 -6.59
C ALA A 132 8.47 -13.69 -6.88
N VAL A 133 8.75 -14.96 -6.60
CA VAL A 133 10.07 -15.59 -6.85
C VAL A 133 10.40 -15.54 -8.35
N ARG A 134 9.43 -15.83 -9.22
CA ARG A 134 9.59 -15.71 -10.69
C ARG A 134 9.90 -14.28 -11.13
N LEU A 135 9.23 -13.26 -10.56
CA LEU A 135 9.49 -11.86 -10.86
C LEU A 135 10.90 -11.41 -10.42
N LEU A 136 11.43 -12.03 -9.37
CA LEU A 136 12.79 -11.77 -8.87
C LEU A 136 13.87 -12.52 -9.67
N GLY A 137 13.48 -13.35 -10.65
CA GLY A 137 14.40 -14.12 -11.51
C GLY A 137 14.85 -15.44 -10.91
N HIS A 138 14.05 -16.05 -10.05
CA HIS A 138 14.31 -17.33 -9.37
C HIS A 138 13.27 -18.39 -9.72
#